data_AF-A0A8T0H911-F1
#
_entry.id   AF-A0A8T0H911-F1
#
_cell.length_a   1.000
_cell.length_b   1.000
_cell.length_c   1.000
_cell.angle_alpha   90.00
_cell.angle_beta   90.00
_cell.angle_gamma   90.00
#
_symmetry.space_group_name_H-M   'P 1'
#
loop_
_entity.id
_entity.type
_entity.pdbx_description
1 polymer ?
#
loop_
_entity_poly.entity_id
_entity_poly.type
_entity_poly.pdbx_seq_one_letter_code
_entity_poly.pdbx_strand_id
1 'polypeptide(L)'
;MSWEILRWPTPMFTCVHVLDHRWQAKLDKSGELFGKVIPFAMTLLFVPITRGSPIMRLIHVPFEHAVRYHRWLGHLTMVLIATHGVLYSIYYYSRHEMHMVVEWRYSQEGIANLPGVIAAMAGILMWVTALAPVRNRLFNLFHGTHQLYIVLFAFYAWHVGKGNMGKCMGGVFLFFIDRFLRMLQSRRRLTGVSARVLPSGIVELKIPIKQGFEYNALSFLYINVPGISRLEWHPFSAASSSLNASSTISVYVKPLGDWTCSLQAAIVENLATRSLGPKLECPFPLKLHAEGPYGQESNYFLRYKNLMLVAGGAGITPFLAILNDLLKRHQLKQQEAPVCVQVIWCVRSISELSTLRDIRPAQICPSFTDGLTLELEVFVTRDDAKNDFTQFNSKKLEFGDTCTDKQDACKGDSCVKTISCLTPITSSQNLLMVAIVLASVAGFILMSGLFNHYVNTSRTSAQGLPMALDVFLFFLSTGVGIVVFGGGVLLLWNPAWNSSRTNLTADDGRMDIKLNMDVEAQPATLMDMCTITKGPRPQFQEIFENAATRYRGEGTGVLVCGPNGLRESVALQCRAQNFKHRRAQFHFHSVSFDL
;
A
#
# COMPACT_ATOMS: atom_id res chain seq x y z
N MET A 1 -11.29 2.27 96.48
CA MET A 1 -9.98 2.55 95.86
C MET A 1 -9.85 1.61 94.67
N SER A 2 -10.20 2.04 93.46
CA SER A 2 -9.34 2.82 92.53
C SER A 2 -8.53 1.85 91.64
N TRP A 3 -8.61 1.73 90.32
CA TRP A 3 -9.26 2.46 89.22
C TRP A 3 -9.47 1.50 88.03
N GLU A 4 -10.61 1.60 87.36
CA GLU A 4 -10.76 1.20 85.96
C GLU A 4 -9.88 2.12 85.09
N ILE A 5 -9.01 1.54 84.25
CA ILE A 5 -8.34 2.26 83.18
C ILE A 5 -8.74 1.63 81.85
N LEU A 6 -9.62 2.35 81.16
CA LEU A 6 -9.86 2.44 79.72
C LEU A 6 -9.26 1.33 78.83
N ARG A 7 -10.12 0.40 78.41
CA ARG A 7 -10.02 -0.16 77.05
C ARG A 7 -10.50 0.90 76.07
N TRP A 8 -9.58 1.56 75.37
CA TRP A 8 -9.92 2.24 74.14
C TRP A 8 -10.34 1.19 73.11
N PRO A 9 -11.47 1.34 72.41
CA PRO A 9 -11.67 0.58 71.19
C PRO A 9 -10.62 1.09 70.19
N THR A 10 -9.87 0.20 69.56
CA THR A 10 -9.07 0.52 68.37
C THR A 10 -9.90 0.20 67.12
N PRO A 11 -10.83 1.07 66.65
CA PRO A 11 -11.38 0.94 65.31
C PRO A 11 -10.46 1.58 64.26
N MET A 12 -9.43 2.34 64.65
CA MET A 12 -8.59 3.08 63.71
C MET A 12 -7.57 2.19 62.97
N PHE A 13 -6.99 1.17 63.61
CA PHE A 13 -6.03 0.27 62.96
C PHE A 13 -6.70 -0.75 62.03
N THR A 14 -7.88 -1.26 62.38
CA THR A 14 -8.68 -2.11 61.49
C THR A 14 -9.26 -1.33 60.32
N CYS A 15 -9.66 -0.06 60.50
CA CYS A 15 -10.12 0.77 59.39
C CYS A 15 -8.99 1.12 58.40
N VAL A 16 -7.77 1.37 58.89
CA VAL A 16 -6.59 1.57 58.03
C VAL A 16 -6.22 0.29 57.25
N HIS A 17 -6.17 -0.88 57.89
CA HIS A 17 -5.93 -2.15 57.18
C HIS A 17 -7.06 -2.52 56.17
N VAL A 18 -8.32 -2.19 56.48
CA VAL A 18 -9.46 -2.40 55.56
C VAL A 18 -9.44 -1.40 54.40
N LEU A 19 -8.97 -0.17 54.61
CA LEU A 19 -8.73 0.80 53.55
C LEU A 19 -7.54 0.40 52.67
N ASP A 20 -6.50 -0.20 53.27
CA ASP A 20 -5.26 -0.60 52.58
C ASP A 20 -5.51 -1.68 51.52
N HIS A 21 -6.49 -2.56 51.73
CA HIS A 21 -6.86 -3.57 50.73
C HIS A 21 -7.87 -3.06 49.68
N ARG A 22 -8.63 -1.99 49.96
CA ARG A 22 -9.67 -1.49 49.03
C ARG A 22 -9.09 -0.85 47.78
N TRP A 23 -8.00 -0.10 47.89
CA TRP A 23 -7.37 0.53 46.73
C TRP A 23 -6.60 -0.50 45.89
N GLN A 24 -5.94 -1.48 46.52
CA GLN A 24 -5.29 -2.60 45.84
C GLN A 24 -6.30 -3.44 45.03
N ALA A 25 -7.46 -3.76 45.63
CA ALA A 25 -8.53 -4.47 44.92
C ALA A 25 -9.13 -3.66 43.76
N LYS A 26 -9.18 -2.32 43.88
CA LYS A 26 -9.58 -1.44 42.77
C LYS A 26 -8.52 -1.43 41.66
N LEU A 27 -7.24 -1.44 42.00
CA LEU A 27 -6.15 -1.51 41.01
C LEU A 27 -6.17 -2.83 40.23
N ASP A 28 -6.34 -3.96 40.92
CA ASP A 28 -6.46 -5.28 40.30
C ASP A 28 -7.61 -5.32 39.30
N LYS A 29 -8.83 -4.96 39.74
CA LYS A 29 -10.01 -4.87 38.86
C LYS A 29 -9.82 -3.90 37.69
N SER A 30 -9.12 -2.79 37.90
CA SER A 30 -8.83 -1.83 36.84
C SER A 30 -7.86 -2.42 35.82
N GLY A 31 -6.77 -3.03 36.27
CA GLY A 31 -5.79 -3.73 35.42
C GLY A 31 -6.46 -4.82 34.59
N GLU A 32 -7.33 -5.61 35.21
CA GLU A 32 -8.13 -6.65 34.56
C GLU A 32 -9.06 -6.06 33.49
N LEU A 33 -9.76 -4.95 33.79
CA LEU A 33 -10.63 -4.27 32.84
C LEU A 33 -9.87 -3.78 31.61
N PHE A 34 -8.73 -3.11 31.80
CA PHE A 34 -7.86 -2.70 30.69
C PHE A 34 -7.40 -3.92 29.88
N GLY A 35 -7.02 -5.01 30.55
CA GLY A 35 -6.66 -6.29 29.93
C GLY A 35 -7.76 -6.87 29.04
N LYS A 36 -9.02 -6.83 29.52
CA LYS A 36 -10.21 -7.32 28.79
C LYS A 36 -10.59 -6.47 27.57
N VAL A 37 -10.21 -5.19 27.52
CA VAL A 37 -10.50 -4.28 26.40
C VAL A 37 -9.48 -4.40 25.27
N ILE A 38 -8.21 -4.70 25.57
CA ILE A 38 -7.13 -4.86 24.59
C ILE A 38 -7.52 -5.76 23.40
N PRO A 39 -8.14 -6.95 23.60
CA PRO A 39 -8.52 -7.82 22.49
C PRO A 39 -9.37 -7.17 21.41
N PHE A 40 -10.31 -6.31 21.80
CA PHE A 40 -11.21 -5.63 20.87
C PHE A 40 -10.48 -4.58 20.05
N ALA A 41 -9.60 -3.79 20.69
CA ALA A 41 -8.75 -2.84 20.00
C ALA A 41 -7.79 -3.55 19.02
N MET A 42 -7.21 -4.68 19.43
CA MET A 42 -6.37 -5.52 18.59
C MET A 42 -7.11 -6.10 17.38
N THR A 43 -8.35 -6.57 17.54
CA THR A 43 -9.18 -7.03 16.40
C THR A 43 -9.31 -5.95 15.34
N LEU A 44 -9.61 -4.71 15.75
CA LEU A 44 -9.78 -3.61 14.80
C LEU A 44 -8.45 -3.11 14.24
N LEU A 45 -7.34 -3.26 14.96
CA LEU A 45 -6.02 -2.76 14.56
C LEU A 45 -5.51 -3.33 13.22
N PHE A 46 -5.85 -4.60 12.95
CA PHE A 46 -5.38 -5.34 11.77
C PHE A 46 -6.23 -5.13 10.52
N VAL A 47 -7.50 -4.75 10.71
CA VAL A 47 -8.43 -4.56 9.60
C VAL A 47 -7.93 -3.48 8.61
N PRO A 48 -7.47 -2.29 9.02
CA PRO A 48 -7.06 -1.26 8.07
C PRO A 48 -5.75 -1.54 7.30
N ILE A 49 -4.93 -2.49 7.75
CA ILE A 49 -3.66 -2.84 7.07
C ILE A 49 -3.79 -3.99 6.06
N THR A 50 -5.01 -4.49 5.87
CA THR A 50 -5.32 -5.52 4.87
C THR A 50 -5.58 -4.86 3.52
N ARG A 51 -4.60 -4.91 2.62
CA ARG A 51 -4.59 -4.13 1.36
C ARG A 51 -5.72 -4.55 0.42
N GLY A 52 -6.04 -5.84 0.36
CA GLY A 52 -7.09 -6.40 -0.48
C GLY A 52 -8.40 -6.70 0.26
N SER A 53 -8.59 -6.19 1.48
CA SER A 53 -9.72 -6.64 2.31
C SER A 53 -11.07 -6.26 1.72
N PRO A 54 -12.02 -7.21 1.65
CA PRO A 54 -13.39 -6.92 1.22
C PRO A 54 -14.09 -5.96 2.18
N ILE A 55 -13.71 -5.93 3.46
CA ILE A 55 -14.32 -5.04 4.46
C ILE A 55 -14.01 -3.57 4.15
N MET A 56 -12.74 -3.25 3.88
CA MET A 56 -12.34 -1.87 3.54
C MET A 56 -13.00 -1.37 2.26
N ARG A 57 -13.31 -2.29 1.35
CA ARG A 57 -13.95 -1.97 0.06
C ARG A 57 -15.46 -1.83 0.20
N LEU A 58 -16.09 -2.65 1.04
CA LEU A 58 -17.50 -2.46 1.41
C LEU A 58 -17.75 -1.09 2.06
N ILE A 59 -16.85 -0.64 2.94
CA ILE A 59 -16.95 0.70 3.56
C ILE A 59 -16.43 1.84 2.65
N HIS A 60 -15.99 1.54 1.43
CA HIS A 60 -15.46 2.50 0.45
C HIS A 60 -14.29 3.34 1.00
N VAL A 61 -13.46 2.76 1.88
CA VAL A 61 -12.26 3.41 2.41
C VAL A 61 -11.03 2.85 1.68
N PRO A 62 -10.33 3.66 0.86
CA PRO A 62 -9.11 3.20 0.21
C PRO A 62 -8.01 2.92 1.23
N PHE A 63 -7.12 1.98 0.89
CA PHE A 63 -6.02 1.54 1.76
C PHE A 63 -5.16 2.70 2.30
N GLU A 64 -4.86 3.71 1.48
CA GLU A 64 -4.10 4.89 1.87
C GLU A 64 -4.74 5.65 3.06
N HIS A 65 -6.06 5.69 3.11
CA HIS A 65 -6.79 6.29 4.22
C HIS A 65 -6.94 5.30 5.37
N ALA A 66 -7.08 4.01 5.07
CA ALA A 66 -7.16 2.93 6.05
C ALA A 66 -5.97 2.94 7.03
N VAL A 67 -4.75 3.16 6.53
CA VAL A 67 -3.53 3.21 7.37
C VAL A 67 -3.58 4.31 8.45
N ARG A 68 -4.36 5.39 8.26
CA ARG A 68 -4.57 6.39 9.32
C ARG A 68 -5.30 5.81 10.52
N TYR A 69 -6.31 4.98 10.29
CA TYR A 69 -7.03 4.27 11.35
C TYR A 69 -6.14 3.26 12.05
N HIS A 70 -5.26 2.55 11.33
CA HIS A 70 -4.25 1.68 11.95
C HIS A 70 -3.36 2.45 12.92
N ARG A 71 -2.90 3.66 12.55
CA ARG A 71 -2.11 4.51 13.46
C ARG A 71 -2.89 4.90 14.71
N TRP A 72 -4.13 5.35 14.57
CA TRP A 72 -4.98 5.73 15.71
C TRP A 72 -5.27 4.55 16.64
N LEU A 73 -5.67 3.41 16.09
CA LEU A 73 -5.90 2.17 16.83
C LEU A 73 -4.60 1.64 17.45
N GLY A 74 -3.46 1.84 16.79
CA GLY A 74 -2.15 1.48 17.31
C GLY A 74 -1.81 2.26 18.56
N HIS A 75 -1.97 3.58 18.54
CA HIS A 75 -1.81 4.42 19.74
C HIS A 75 -2.76 4.00 20.86
N LEU A 76 -4.06 3.82 20.56
CA LEU A 76 -5.04 3.37 21.55
C LEU A 76 -4.61 2.05 22.19
N THR A 77 -4.25 1.06 21.37
CA THR A 77 -3.92 -0.27 21.88
C THR A 77 -2.64 -0.26 22.71
N MET A 78 -1.64 0.52 22.31
CA MET A 78 -0.41 0.66 23.08
C MET A 78 -0.61 1.39 24.41
N VAL A 79 -1.50 2.38 24.46
CA VAL A 79 -1.91 3.02 25.73
C VAL A 79 -2.62 2.01 26.64
N LEU A 80 -3.50 1.16 26.11
CA LEU A 80 -4.18 0.13 26.89
C LEU A 80 -3.19 -0.92 27.44
N ILE A 81 -2.26 -1.41 26.61
CA ILE A 81 -1.20 -2.36 27.02
C ILE A 81 -0.31 -1.74 28.10
N ALA A 82 0.16 -0.50 27.88
CA ALA A 82 1.02 0.19 28.86
C ALA A 82 0.29 0.42 30.18
N THR A 83 -0.97 0.87 30.13
CA THR A 83 -1.78 1.11 31.34
C THR A 83 -2.03 -0.19 32.10
N HIS A 84 -2.40 -1.27 31.40
CA HIS A 84 -2.55 -2.60 31.99
C HIS A 84 -1.26 -3.06 32.70
N GLY A 85 -0.11 -2.98 32.02
CA GLY A 85 1.18 -3.37 32.58
C GLY A 85 1.60 -2.52 33.78
N VAL A 86 1.37 -1.20 33.75
CA VAL A 86 1.69 -0.30 34.87
C VAL A 86 0.79 -0.57 36.07
N LEU A 87 -0.51 -0.75 35.87
CA LEU A 87 -1.46 -1.04 36.97
C LEU A 87 -1.09 -2.35 37.69
N TYR A 88 -0.80 -3.41 36.94
CA TYR A 88 -0.35 -4.67 37.56
C TYR A 88 1.03 -4.56 38.21
N SER A 89 1.93 -3.75 37.65
CA SER A 89 3.24 -3.50 38.27
C SER A 89 3.09 -2.77 39.62
N ILE A 90 2.23 -1.75 39.70
CA ILE A 90 1.92 -1.05 40.96
C ILE A 90 1.22 -1.99 41.95
N TYR A 91 0.29 -2.82 41.46
CA TYR A 91 -0.42 -3.81 42.28
C TYR A 91 0.54 -4.79 42.93
N TYR A 92 1.40 -5.47 42.15
CA TYR A 92 2.37 -6.43 42.69
C TYR A 92 3.43 -5.75 43.56
N TYR A 93 3.83 -4.51 43.24
CA TYR A 93 4.73 -3.73 44.11
C TYR A 93 4.12 -3.52 45.49
N SER A 94 2.86 -3.11 45.53
CA SER A 94 2.14 -2.82 46.78
C SER A 94 1.93 -4.02 47.68
N ARG A 95 1.99 -5.24 47.11
CA ARG A 95 1.90 -6.51 47.85
C ARG A 95 3.26 -7.15 48.15
N HIS A 96 4.36 -6.50 47.76
CA HIS A 96 5.71 -7.07 47.82
C HIS A 96 5.88 -8.38 47.01
N GLU A 97 5.08 -8.55 45.96
CA GLU A 97 4.99 -9.76 45.12
C GLU A 97 5.57 -9.52 43.71
N MET A 98 6.59 -8.67 43.57
CA MET A 98 7.14 -8.32 42.24
C MET A 98 7.67 -9.50 41.43
N HIS A 99 8.04 -10.61 42.09
CA HIS A 99 8.44 -11.84 41.42
C HIS A 99 7.33 -12.42 40.53
N MET A 100 6.05 -12.14 40.83
CA MET A 100 4.91 -12.58 40.03
C MET A 100 4.93 -12.01 38.61
N VAL A 101 5.52 -10.82 38.40
CA VAL A 101 5.61 -10.17 37.08
C VAL A 101 6.50 -10.96 36.11
N VAL A 102 7.51 -11.63 36.65
CA VAL A 102 8.49 -12.42 35.87
C VAL A 102 8.21 -13.91 35.90
N GLU A 103 7.12 -14.34 36.53
CA GLU A 103 6.77 -15.75 36.62
C GLU A 103 6.08 -16.21 35.32
N TRP A 104 6.59 -17.29 34.73
CA TRP A 104 5.91 -18.03 33.67
C TRP A 104 5.13 -19.21 34.26
N ARG A 105 4.15 -18.88 35.10
CA ARG A 105 3.22 -19.85 35.67
C ARG A 105 1.80 -19.44 35.32
N TYR A 106 1.03 -20.39 34.79
CA TYR A 106 -0.37 -20.15 34.49
C TYR A 106 -1.18 -20.11 35.78
N SER A 107 -1.94 -19.04 35.97
CA SER A 107 -2.94 -18.92 37.03
C SER A 107 -4.10 -19.91 36.80
N GLN A 108 -5.00 -20.02 37.79
CA GLN A 108 -6.25 -20.79 37.65
C GLN A 108 -7.12 -20.27 36.48
N GLU A 109 -6.97 -18.99 36.12
CA GLU A 109 -7.64 -18.36 34.99
C GLU A 109 -6.91 -18.58 33.66
N GLY A 110 -5.75 -19.25 33.68
CA GLY A 110 -4.96 -19.55 32.51
C GLY A 110 -4.11 -18.38 32.01
N ILE A 111 -3.69 -17.48 32.90
CA ILE A 111 -2.91 -16.29 32.56
C ILE A 111 -1.47 -16.44 33.09
N ALA A 112 -0.47 -16.10 32.28
CA ALA A 112 0.95 -16.12 32.66
C ALA A 112 1.60 -14.74 32.45
N ASN A 113 2.21 -14.16 33.49
CA ASN A 113 2.65 -12.75 33.46
C ASN A 113 3.90 -12.51 32.60
N LEU A 114 4.93 -13.37 32.70
CA LEU A 114 6.19 -13.17 31.95
C LEU A 114 5.98 -13.04 30.43
N PRO A 115 5.19 -13.91 29.76
CA PRO A 115 4.83 -13.69 28.35
C PRO A 115 4.17 -12.35 28.08
N GLY A 116 3.30 -11.86 28.97
CA GLY A 116 2.66 -10.55 28.86
C GLY A 116 3.67 -9.41 28.91
N VAL A 117 4.69 -9.51 29.77
CA VAL A 117 5.78 -8.53 29.85
C VAL A 117 6.63 -8.53 28.58
N ILE A 118 6.99 -9.70 28.06
CA ILE A 118 7.75 -9.82 26.80
C ILE A 118 6.95 -9.20 25.64
N ALA A 119 5.65 -9.48 25.57
CA ALA A 119 4.75 -8.89 24.58
C ALA A 119 4.68 -7.36 24.72
N ALA A 120 4.51 -6.84 25.94
CA ALA A 120 4.47 -5.41 26.20
C ALA A 120 5.78 -4.70 25.83
N MET A 121 6.94 -5.28 26.16
CA MET A 121 8.26 -4.75 25.79
C MET A 121 8.44 -4.67 24.28
N ALA A 122 8.09 -5.74 23.55
CA ALA A 122 8.11 -5.74 22.09
C ALA A 122 7.18 -4.66 21.51
N GLY A 123 5.95 -4.55 22.04
CA GLY A 123 4.99 -3.53 21.63
C GLY A 123 5.48 -2.11 21.90
N ILE A 124 6.08 -1.83 23.05
CA ILE A 124 6.61 -0.51 23.40
C ILE A 124 7.76 -0.13 22.45
N LEU A 125 8.68 -1.05 22.15
CA LEU A 125 9.75 -0.81 21.19
C LEU A 125 9.18 -0.48 19.80
N MET A 126 8.18 -1.24 19.32
CA MET A 126 7.48 -0.94 18.08
C MET A 126 6.79 0.44 18.11
N TRP A 127 6.22 0.81 19.25
CA TRP A 127 5.45 2.03 19.40
C TRP A 127 6.33 3.27 19.34
N VAL A 128 7.47 3.24 20.03
CA VAL A 128 8.45 4.34 20.05
C VAL A 128 9.02 4.58 18.66
N THR A 129 9.38 3.53 17.93
CA THR A 129 9.93 3.67 16.57
C THR A 129 8.87 4.04 15.53
N ALA A 130 7.60 3.76 15.79
CA ALA A 130 6.48 4.17 14.93
C ALA A 130 6.06 5.64 15.09
N LEU A 131 6.56 6.36 16.10
CA LEU A 131 6.28 7.79 16.27
C LEU A 131 6.78 8.59 15.06
N ALA A 132 5.99 9.59 14.64
CA ALA A 132 6.25 10.37 13.43
C ALA A 132 7.68 10.95 13.33
N PRO A 133 8.28 11.52 14.39
CA PRO A 133 9.65 12.04 14.32
C PRO A 133 10.69 10.97 13.99
N VAL A 134 10.54 9.76 14.56
CA VAL A 134 11.47 8.65 14.36
C VAL A 134 11.25 8.02 12.99
N ARG A 135 10.01 7.63 12.69
CA ARG A 135 9.64 6.99 11.42
C ARG A 135 10.00 7.84 10.20
N ASN A 136 9.81 9.16 10.26
CA ASN A 136 10.08 10.03 9.12
C ASN A 136 11.59 10.28 8.89
N ARG A 137 12.45 10.03 9.89
CA ARG A 137 13.92 10.19 9.78
C ARG A 137 14.65 8.86 9.60
N LEU A 138 14.19 7.81 10.27
CA LEU A 138 14.81 6.49 10.38
C LEU A 138 13.82 5.42 9.93
N PHE A 139 13.36 5.49 8.67
CA PHE A 139 12.33 4.60 8.15
C PHE A 139 12.72 3.12 8.24
N ASN A 140 13.99 2.77 7.97
CA ASN A 140 14.48 1.39 8.04
C ASN A 140 14.42 0.81 9.46
N LEU A 141 14.74 1.63 10.48
CA LEU A 141 14.64 1.23 11.88
C LEU A 141 13.17 0.97 12.26
N PHE A 142 12.29 1.89 11.89
CA PHE A 142 10.85 1.69 12.04
C PHE A 142 10.40 0.39 11.38
N HIS A 143 10.71 0.21 10.09
CA HIS A 143 10.25 -0.93 9.30
C HIS A 143 10.71 -2.28 9.90
N GLY A 144 11.97 -2.34 10.36
CA GLY A 144 12.55 -3.53 10.98
C GLY A 144 11.94 -3.82 12.36
N THR A 145 11.90 -2.83 13.25
CA THR A 145 11.33 -3.01 14.60
C THR A 145 9.83 -3.28 14.57
N HIS A 146 9.10 -2.77 13.59
CA HIS A 146 7.67 -3.06 13.47
C HIS A 146 7.38 -4.55 13.22
N GLN A 147 8.33 -5.33 12.68
CA GLN A 147 8.19 -6.80 12.52
C GLN A 147 8.08 -7.54 13.86
N LEU A 148 8.45 -6.89 14.98
CA LEU A 148 8.25 -7.42 16.33
C LEU A 148 6.77 -7.62 16.69
N TYR A 149 5.83 -7.24 15.81
CA TYR A 149 4.44 -7.64 15.93
C TYR A 149 4.31 -9.16 16.06
N ILE A 150 5.18 -9.94 15.41
CA ILE A 150 5.19 -11.41 15.53
C ILE A 150 5.45 -11.84 16.98
N VAL A 151 6.41 -11.20 17.65
CA VAL A 151 6.74 -11.43 19.05
C VAL A 151 5.59 -11.00 19.95
N LEU A 152 5.06 -9.78 19.75
CA LEU A 152 3.89 -9.26 20.47
C LEU A 152 2.73 -10.26 20.42
N PHE A 153 2.38 -10.78 19.24
CA PHE A 153 1.25 -11.69 19.06
C PHE A 153 1.49 -13.09 19.65
N ALA A 154 2.67 -13.67 19.44
CA ALA A 154 3.00 -14.98 19.96
C ALA A 154 2.99 -14.99 21.50
N PHE A 155 3.66 -14.00 22.11
CA PHE A 155 3.73 -13.89 23.56
C PHE A 155 2.43 -13.41 24.19
N TYR A 156 1.61 -12.61 23.50
CA TYR A 156 0.25 -12.33 23.92
C TYR A 156 -0.59 -13.61 23.96
N ALA A 157 -0.49 -14.49 22.96
CA ALA A 157 -1.22 -15.76 22.96
C ALA A 157 -0.80 -16.69 24.11
N TRP A 158 0.49 -16.72 24.47
CA TRP A 158 0.96 -17.41 25.67
C TRP A 158 0.58 -16.70 26.97
N HIS A 159 0.38 -15.38 26.96
CA HIS A 159 -0.04 -14.63 28.13
C HIS A 159 -1.48 -14.94 28.53
N VAL A 160 -2.41 -14.98 27.57
CA VAL A 160 -3.86 -15.06 27.85
C VAL A 160 -4.53 -16.38 27.43
N GLY A 161 -3.78 -17.27 26.78
CA GLY A 161 -4.27 -18.56 26.28
C GLY A 161 -5.25 -18.45 25.10
N LYS A 162 -5.73 -19.62 24.62
CA LYS A 162 -6.56 -19.74 23.40
C LYS A 162 -7.90 -18.98 23.49
N GLY A 163 -8.51 -18.92 24.67
CA GLY A 163 -9.85 -18.32 24.85
C GLY A 163 -9.86 -16.81 24.60
N ASN A 164 -8.94 -16.07 25.24
CA ASN A 164 -8.82 -14.63 25.04
C ASN A 164 -8.15 -14.28 23.70
N MET A 165 -7.21 -15.12 23.22
CA MET A 165 -6.65 -14.96 21.88
C MET A 165 -7.73 -15.08 20.79
N GLY A 166 -8.71 -15.96 20.96
CA GLY A 166 -9.84 -16.11 20.05
C GLY A 166 -10.65 -14.82 19.86
N LYS A 167 -10.74 -13.95 20.88
CA LYS A 167 -11.44 -12.66 20.80
C LYS A 167 -10.75 -11.66 19.87
N CYS A 168 -9.42 -11.76 19.70
CA CYS A 168 -8.64 -10.95 18.78
C CYS A 168 -8.71 -11.44 17.32
N MET A 169 -9.24 -12.65 17.10
CA MET A 169 -8.92 -13.42 15.91
C MET A 169 -9.53 -12.86 14.64
N GLY A 170 -10.66 -12.17 14.69
CA GLY A 170 -11.34 -11.66 13.49
C GLY A 170 -10.42 -10.85 12.57
N GLY A 171 -9.78 -9.81 13.10
CA GLY A 171 -8.86 -8.97 12.32
C GLY A 171 -7.53 -9.64 12.01
N VAL A 172 -7.00 -10.41 12.95
CA VAL A 172 -5.74 -11.16 12.80
C VAL A 172 -5.84 -12.21 11.69
N PHE A 173 -6.98 -12.90 11.61
CA PHE A 173 -7.26 -13.90 10.59
C PHE A 173 -7.32 -13.28 9.19
N LEU A 174 -8.03 -12.16 9.05
CA LEU A 174 -8.06 -11.40 7.79
C LEU A 174 -6.66 -10.91 7.38
N PHE A 175 -5.86 -10.48 8.34
CA PHE A 175 -4.46 -10.10 8.09
C PHE A 175 -3.60 -11.27 7.60
N PHE A 176 -3.75 -12.46 8.18
CA PHE A 176 -3.02 -13.64 7.72
C PHE A 176 -3.47 -14.10 6.33
N ILE A 177 -4.77 -14.03 6.01
CA ILE A 177 -5.26 -14.28 4.66
C ILE A 177 -4.64 -13.28 3.67
N ASP A 178 -4.73 -11.98 3.95
CA ASP A 178 -4.16 -10.92 3.10
C ASP A 178 -2.63 -11.07 2.95
N ARG A 179 -1.92 -11.46 4.02
CA ARG A 179 -0.48 -11.77 3.97
C ARG A 179 -0.18 -13.01 3.12
N PHE A 180 -0.97 -14.08 3.24
CA PHE A 180 -0.83 -15.30 2.44
C PHE A 180 -1.04 -15.00 0.95
N LEU A 181 -2.10 -14.27 0.60
CA LEU A 181 -2.39 -13.89 -0.78
C LEU A 181 -1.30 -13.00 -1.38
N ARG A 182 -0.83 -11.99 -0.64
CA ARG A 182 0.30 -11.16 -1.09
C ARG A 182 1.56 -11.98 -1.29
N MET A 183 1.86 -12.92 -0.41
CA MET A 183 2.99 -13.84 -0.58
C MET A 183 2.86 -14.68 -1.87
N LEU A 184 1.65 -15.10 -2.25
CA LEU A 184 1.43 -15.82 -3.51
C LEU A 184 1.63 -14.92 -4.73
N GLN A 185 1.15 -13.67 -4.68
CA GLN A 185 1.39 -12.67 -5.74
C GLN A 185 2.87 -12.34 -5.89
N SER A 186 3.55 -12.07 -4.77
CA SER A 186 4.91 -11.56 -4.72
C SER A 186 5.99 -12.58 -5.13
N ARG A 187 5.65 -13.88 -5.13
CA ARG A 187 6.57 -14.97 -5.52
C ARG A 187 6.81 -15.05 -7.02
N ARG A 188 5.97 -14.42 -7.85
CA ARG A 188 6.13 -14.47 -9.31
C ARG A 188 7.22 -13.52 -9.77
N ARG A 189 8.31 -14.10 -10.27
CA ARG A 189 9.35 -13.37 -10.99
C ARG A 189 8.84 -13.00 -12.37
N LEU A 190 8.77 -11.70 -12.63
CA LEU A 190 8.43 -11.17 -13.94
C LEU A 190 9.64 -11.26 -14.86
N THR A 191 9.39 -11.62 -16.11
CA THR A 191 10.38 -11.66 -17.19
C THR A 191 9.91 -10.73 -18.31
N GLY A 192 10.82 -10.18 -19.13
CA GLY A 192 10.43 -9.26 -20.21
C GLY A 192 10.10 -7.82 -19.77
N VAL A 193 10.60 -7.40 -18.60
CA VAL A 193 10.48 -5.99 -18.16
C VAL A 193 11.43 -5.12 -18.97
N SER A 194 10.92 -4.03 -19.53
CA SER A 194 11.75 -3.02 -20.21
C SER A 194 12.04 -1.86 -19.27
N ALA A 195 13.26 -1.34 -19.33
CA ALA A 195 13.69 -0.21 -18.52
C ALA A 195 14.43 0.80 -19.39
N ARG A 196 14.14 2.10 -19.21
CA ARG A 196 14.91 3.19 -19.83
C ARG A 196 15.15 4.31 -18.85
N VAL A 197 16.23 5.06 -19.05
CA VAL A 197 16.54 6.27 -18.28
C VAL A 197 16.24 7.49 -19.15
N LEU A 198 15.40 8.38 -18.65
CA LEU A 198 15.07 9.66 -19.29
C LEU A 198 16.19 10.68 -19.09
N PRO A 199 16.28 11.74 -19.91
CA PRO A 199 17.28 12.81 -19.73
C PRO A 199 17.25 13.50 -18.36
N SER A 200 16.11 13.45 -17.66
CA SER A 200 15.97 13.91 -16.28
C SER A 200 16.60 13.00 -15.22
N GLY A 201 17.11 11.83 -15.63
CA GLY A 201 17.52 10.75 -14.73
C GLY A 201 16.35 9.88 -14.25
N ILE A 202 15.09 10.22 -14.55
CA ILE A 202 13.94 9.38 -14.18
C ILE A 202 14.03 8.04 -14.92
N VAL A 203 13.84 6.94 -14.19
CA VAL A 203 13.78 5.59 -14.77
C VAL A 203 12.34 5.28 -15.14
N GLU A 204 12.06 4.95 -16.39
CA GLU A 204 10.79 4.34 -16.78
C GLU A 204 10.93 2.80 -16.78
N LEU A 205 9.99 2.13 -16.14
CA LEU A 205 9.83 0.67 -16.15
C LEU A 205 8.52 0.31 -16.86
N LYS A 206 8.58 -0.56 -17.87
CA LYS A 206 7.40 -1.16 -18.51
C LYS A 206 7.29 -2.62 -18.10
N ILE A 207 6.22 -2.92 -17.37
CA ILE A 207 5.98 -4.21 -16.73
C ILE A 207 4.90 -4.97 -17.52
N PRO A 208 5.15 -6.21 -17.97
CA PRO A 208 4.19 -6.94 -18.78
C PRO A 208 2.96 -7.39 -17.99
N ILE A 209 1.78 -7.20 -18.58
CA ILE A 209 0.48 -7.63 -18.07
C ILE A 209 -0.18 -8.62 -19.03
N LYS A 210 -1.10 -9.42 -18.52
CA LYS A 210 -1.94 -10.29 -19.35
C LYS A 210 -2.85 -9.42 -20.23
N GLN A 211 -3.11 -9.84 -21.47
CA GLN A 211 -4.15 -9.20 -22.29
C GLN A 211 -5.51 -9.24 -21.57
N GLY A 212 -6.27 -8.14 -21.66
CA GLY A 212 -7.53 -7.98 -20.93
C GLY A 212 -7.38 -7.76 -19.42
N PHE A 213 -6.17 -7.40 -18.95
CA PHE A 213 -5.93 -7.07 -17.56
C PHE A 213 -6.45 -5.65 -17.24
N GLU A 214 -7.56 -5.58 -16.51
CA GLU A 214 -8.18 -4.32 -16.11
C GLU A 214 -7.57 -3.74 -14.83
N TYR A 215 -7.33 -2.44 -14.84
CA TYR A 215 -6.92 -1.65 -13.67
C TYR A 215 -7.34 -0.20 -13.84
N ASN A 216 -7.67 0.49 -12.76
CA ASN A 216 -8.13 1.87 -12.84
C ASN A 216 -6.97 2.86 -12.98
N ALA A 217 -7.25 4.02 -13.58
CA ALA A 217 -6.36 5.17 -13.44
C ALA A 217 -6.23 5.54 -11.95
N LEU A 218 -5.08 6.08 -11.55
CA LEU A 218 -4.66 6.26 -10.14
C LEU A 218 -4.24 4.99 -9.39
N SER A 219 -4.23 3.82 -10.06
CA SER A 219 -3.67 2.63 -9.44
C SER A 219 -2.15 2.74 -9.27
N PHE A 220 -1.61 1.99 -8.31
CA PHE A 220 -0.20 1.87 -8.01
C PHE A 220 0.17 0.42 -7.75
N LEU A 221 1.45 0.10 -7.85
CA LEU A 221 1.97 -1.24 -7.68
C LEU A 221 3.22 -1.20 -6.79
N TYR A 222 3.43 -2.25 -6.00
CA TYR A 222 4.65 -2.40 -5.23
C TYR A 222 5.66 -3.17 -6.06
N ILE A 223 6.85 -2.61 -6.16
CA ILE A 223 7.98 -3.18 -6.89
C ILE A 223 9.03 -3.65 -5.89
N ASN A 224 9.52 -4.87 -6.11
CA ASN A 224 10.74 -5.36 -5.50
C ASN A 224 11.73 -5.79 -6.58
N VAL A 225 12.97 -5.32 -6.45
CA VAL A 225 14.09 -5.69 -7.31
C VAL A 225 15.12 -6.41 -6.44
N PRO A 226 15.15 -7.76 -6.41
CA PRO A 226 16.05 -8.53 -5.55
C PRO A 226 17.53 -8.26 -5.77
N GLY A 227 17.92 -7.77 -6.96
CA GLY A 227 19.30 -7.36 -7.25
C GLY A 227 19.75 -6.13 -6.49
N ILE A 228 18.82 -5.34 -5.97
CA ILE A 228 19.08 -4.16 -5.12
C ILE A 228 18.80 -4.53 -3.65
N SER A 229 17.59 -5.03 -3.39
CA SER A 229 17.15 -5.40 -2.05
C SER A 229 16.14 -6.54 -2.11
N ARG A 230 16.36 -7.57 -1.28
CA ARG A 230 15.48 -8.75 -1.23
C ARG A 230 14.21 -8.54 -0.41
N LEU A 231 14.20 -7.52 0.46
CA LEU A 231 13.13 -7.32 1.44
C LEU A 231 12.35 -6.03 1.21
N GLU A 232 12.92 -5.04 0.52
CA GLU A 232 12.28 -3.75 0.33
C GLU A 232 11.31 -3.77 -0.85
N TRP A 233 10.09 -3.31 -0.58
CA TRP A 233 9.02 -3.16 -1.55
C TRP A 233 8.62 -1.69 -1.62
N HIS A 234 8.69 -1.09 -2.81
CA HIS A 234 8.42 0.33 -3.01
C HIS A 234 7.16 0.53 -3.86
N PRO A 235 6.21 1.38 -3.41
CA PRO A 235 5.01 1.69 -4.18
C PRO A 235 5.32 2.70 -5.28
N PHE A 236 4.77 2.48 -6.47
CA PHE A 236 4.83 3.41 -7.58
C PHE A 236 3.52 3.46 -8.34
N SER A 237 3.07 4.67 -8.70
CA SER A 237 1.86 4.86 -9.48
C SER A 237 2.02 4.32 -10.90
N ALA A 238 0.98 3.69 -11.42
CA ALA A 238 0.85 3.42 -12.85
C ALA A 238 0.68 4.74 -13.61
N ALA A 239 1.33 4.85 -14.76
CA ALA A 239 1.25 5.99 -15.67
C ALA A 239 0.46 5.69 -16.96
N SER A 240 0.20 4.41 -17.23
CA SER A 240 -0.60 3.92 -18.36
C SER A 240 -2.07 3.74 -17.97
N SER A 241 -2.96 3.70 -18.96
CA SER A 241 -4.37 3.28 -18.78
C SER A 241 -4.54 1.81 -19.19
N SER A 242 -5.45 1.09 -18.51
CA SER A 242 -5.83 -0.28 -18.91
C SER A 242 -6.62 -0.34 -20.21
N LEU A 243 -7.20 0.78 -20.65
CA LEU A 243 -7.93 0.88 -21.91
C LEU A 243 -7.00 0.91 -23.13
N ASN A 244 -5.70 1.10 -22.90
CA ASN A 244 -4.72 1.01 -23.96
C ASN A 244 -4.53 -0.46 -24.34
N ALA A 245 -4.45 -0.76 -25.64
CA ALA A 245 -4.15 -2.10 -26.15
C ALA A 245 -2.74 -2.61 -25.75
N SER A 246 -1.96 -1.79 -25.04
CA SER A 246 -0.63 -2.16 -24.57
C SER A 246 -0.71 -3.25 -23.49
N SER A 247 -0.04 -4.37 -23.72
CA SER A 247 0.18 -5.45 -22.75
C SER A 247 1.21 -5.10 -21.67
N THR A 248 1.37 -3.81 -21.33
CA THR A 248 2.33 -3.34 -20.32
C THR A 248 1.75 -2.24 -19.42
N ILE A 249 2.19 -2.22 -18.15
CA ILE A 249 2.01 -1.09 -17.23
C ILE A 249 3.31 -0.30 -17.16
N SER A 250 3.23 1.00 -17.40
CA SER A 250 4.39 1.91 -17.31
C SER A 250 4.45 2.61 -15.96
N VAL A 251 5.65 2.71 -15.40
CA VAL A 251 5.93 3.32 -14.10
C VAL A 251 7.16 4.22 -14.21
N TYR A 252 7.11 5.41 -13.61
CA TYR A 252 8.23 6.35 -13.55
C TYR A 252 8.81 6.42 -12.14
N VAL A 253 10.09 6.08 -12.01
CA VAL A 253 10.84 6.05 -10.75
C VAL A 253 11.86 7.19 -10.74
N LYS A 254 11.64 8.17 -9.85
CA LYS A 254 12.56 9.30 -9.65
C LYS A 254 13.63 8.92 -8.62
N PRO A 255 14.93 9.15 -8.90
CA PRO A 255 16.01 8.88 -7.94
C PRO A 255 15.99 9.91 -6.80
N LEU A 256 15.37 9.56 -5.67
CA LEU A 256 15.21 10.45 -4.51
C LEU A 256 15.77 9.89 -3.20
N GLY A 257 15.99 8.58 -3.13
CA GLY A 257 16.54 7.89 -1.96
C GLY A 257 17.34 6.66 -2.36
N ASP A 258 18.00 6.04 -1.38
CA ASP A 258 19.03 5.01 -1.55
C ASP A 258 18.62 3.90 -2.52
N TRP A 259 17.43 3.32 -2.34
CA TRP A 259 16.93 2.26 -3.22
C TRP A 259 16.71 2.74 -4.66
N THR A 260 16.06 3.89 -4.85
CA THR A 260 15.76 4.45 -6.19
C THR A 260 17.01 4.92 -6.93
N CYS A 261 18.00 5.45 -6.20
CA CYS A 261 19.31 5.82 -6.77
C CYS A 261 20.09 4.57 -7.16
N SER A 262 20.05 3.52 -6.33
CA SER A 262 20.68 2.22 -6.64
C SER A 262 20.06 1.56 -7.86
N LEU A 263 18.74 1.66 -8.04
CA LEU A 263 18.04 1.18 -9.24
C LEU A 263 18.54 1.90 -10.49
N GLN A 264 18.58 3.23 -10.44
CA GLN A 264 19.06 4.04 -11.56
C GLN A 264 20.52 3.70 -11.89
N ALA A 265 21.40 3.67 -10.88
CA ALA A 265 22.81 3.35 -11.04
C ALA A 265 23.01 1.96 -11.64
N ALA A 266 22.30 0.95 -11.15
CA ALA A 266 22.36 -0.41 -11.69
C ALA A 266 21.95 -0.44 -13.18
N ILE A 267 20.91 0.29 -13.58
CA ILE A 267 20.49 0.37 -14.98
C ILE A 267 21.57 1.06 -15.84
N VAL A 268 22.11 2.18 -15.36
CA VAL A 268 23.16 2.95 -16.05
C VAL A 268 24.44 2.14 -16.22
N GLU A 269 24.92 1.47 -15.18
CA GLU A 269 26.15 0.66 -15.21
C GLU A 269 26.03 -0.51 -16.20
N ASN A 270 24.87 -1.16 -16.24
CA ASN A 270 24.58 -2.21 -17.22
C ASN A 270 24.56 -1.66 -18.67
N LEU A 271 24.08 -0.43 -18.87
CA LEU A 271 24.14 0.22 -20.19
C LEU A 271 25.58 0.55 -20.61
N ALA A 272 26.43 0.97 -19.67
CA ALA A 272 27.83 1.31 -19.93
C ALA A 272 28.68 0.07 -20.26
N THR A 273 28.57 -1.01 -19.48
CA THR A 273 29.31 -2.27 -19.68
C THR A 273 28.99 -2.95 -21.01
N ARG A 274 27.77 -2.79 -21.54
CA ARG A 274 27.38 -3.30 -22.87
C ARG A 274 28.01 -2.56 -24.04
N SER A 275 28.44 -1.30 -23.85
CA SER A 275 29.10 -0.55 -24.93
C SER A 275 30.51 -1.07 -25.27
N LEU A 276 31.04 -2.03 -24.49
CA LEU A 276 32.36 -2.64 -24.65
C LEU A 276 32.37 -4.14 -25.07
N GLY A 277 31.22 -4.82 -25.26
CA GLY A 277 31.19 -6.28 -25.51
C GLY A 277 30.45 -6.72 -26.79
N PRO A 278 30.80 -7.88 -27.40
CA PRO A 278 30.07 -8.41 -28.55
C PRO A 278 28.66 -8.86 -28.14
N LYS A 279 27.69 -8.57 -29.02
CA LYS A 279 26.25 -8.83 -28.88
C LYS A 279 25.96 -10.30 -28.54
N LEU A 280 25.79 -10.63 -27.26
CA LEU A 280 25.13 -11.87 -26.84
C LEU A 280 24.09 -11.61 -25.73
N GLU A 281 22.93 -12.23 -25.95
CA GLU A 281 21.84 -12.58 -25.03
C GLU A 281 21.09 -11.45 -24.26
N CYS A 282 19.82 -11.74 -24.01
CA CYS A 282 18.69 -10.86 -23.68
C CYS A 282 19.01 -9.59 -22.87
N PRO A 283 18.32 -8.46 -23.13
CA PRO A 283 18.84 -7.11 -22.89
C PRO A 283 19.02 -6.76 -21.42
N PHE A 284 18.25 -7.38 -20.53
CA PHE A 284 18.32 -7.24 -19.08
C PHE A 284 17.30 -8.22 -18.50
N PRO A 285 17.65 -9.36 -17.88
CA PRO A 285 16.68 -10.03 -17.04
C PRO A 285 16.61 -9.23 -15.73
N LEU A 286 16.03 -8.02 -15.75
CA LEU A 286 15.63 -7.36 -14.50
C LEU A 286 14.63 -8.31 -13.85
N LYS A 287 15.13 -9.09 -12.89
CA LYS A 287 14.27 -9.92 -12.08
C LYS A 287 13.54 -8.95 -11.18
N LEU A 288 12.29 -8.73 -11.51
CA LEU A 288 11.35 -7.87 -10.81
C LEU A 288 10.28 -8.75 -10.20
N HIS A 289 9.86 -8.43 -8.99
CA HIS A 289 8.57 -8.86 -8.46
C HIS A 289 7.65 -7.63 -8.41
N ALA A 290 6.38 -7.82 -8.76
CA ALA A 290 5.36 -6.78 -8.62
C ALA A 290 4.16 -7.33 -7.83
N GLU A 291 3.59 -6.48 -6.98
CA GLU A 291 2.38 -6.75 -6.19
C GLU A 291 1.35 -5.64 -6.49
N GLY A 292 0.09 -6.03 -6.74
CA GLY A 292 -0.99 -5.12 -7.15
C GLY A 292 -1.52 -5.42 -8.56
N PRO A 293 -2.15 -4.44 -9.22
CA PRO A 293 -2.29 -3.03 -8.84
C PRO A 293 -3.30 -2.81 -7.70
N TYR A 294 -3.00 -1.81 -6.88
CA TYR A 294 -3.82 -1.28 -5.79
C TYR A 294 -4.34 0.10 -6.18
N GLY A 295 -5.49 0.50 -5.68
CA GLY A 295 -6.06 1.82 -5.96
C GLY A 295 -7.52 1.88 -5.56
N GLN A 296 -8.19 2.98 -5.90
CA GLN A 296 -9.64 3.04 -5.76
C GLN A 296 -10.33 2.21 -6.85
N GLU A 297 -11.40 1.51 -6.47
CA GLU A 297 -12.20 0.68 -7.39
C GLU A 297 -13.05 1.55 -8.34
N SER A 298 -13.31 2.81 -7.99
CA SER A 298 -14.07 3.74 -8.82
C SER A 298 -13.17 4.79 -9.49
N ASN A 299 -13.38 5.02 -10.78
CA ASN A 299 -12.84 6.18 -11.51
C ASN A 299 -13.60 7.46 -11.14
N TYR A 300 -13.49 7.88 -9.88
CA TYR A 300 -14.28 8.97 -9.32
C TYR A 300 -14.04 10.32 -10.00
N PHE A 301 -12.94 10.48 -10.74
CA PHE A 301 -12.66 11.68 -11.50
C PHE A 301 -13.61 11.85 -12.70
N LEU A 302 -14.24 10.76 -13.17
CA LEU A 302 -15.22 10.78 -14.25
C LEU A 302 -16.56 11.45 -13.84
N ARG A 303 -16.82 11.61 -12.54
CA ARG A 303 -18.03 12.30 -12.07
C ARG A 303 -18.07 13.80 -12.40
N TYR A 304 -16.93 14.36 -12.81
CA TYR A 304 -16.77 15.78 -13.07
C TYR A 304 -16.62 16.04 -14.56
N LYS A 305 -17.37 17.02 -15.08
CA LYS A 305 -17.16 17.52 -16.44
C LYS A 305 -15.87 18.31 -16.57
N ASN A 306 -15.50 19.02 -15.51
CA ASN A 306 -14.31 19.88 -15.43
C ASN A 306 -13.32 19.29 -14.40
N LEU A 307 -12.07 19.09 -14.81
CA LEU A 307 -11.01 18.57 -13.96
C LEU A 307 -9.82 19.53 -13.90
N MET A 308 -9.33 19.72 -12.68
CA MET A 308 -8.11 20.46 -12.39
C MET A 308 -7.11 19.51 -11.72
N LEU A 309 -6.03 19.19 -12.42
CA LEU A 309 -5.01 18.23 -11.98
C LEU A 309 -3.75 18.98 -11.54
N VAL A 310 -3.51 19.10 -10.24
CA VAL A 310 -2.39 19.87 -9.67
C VAL A 310 -1.29 18.94 -9.17
N ALA A 311 -0.16 18.88 -9.88
CA ALA A 311 0.94 17.97 -9.59
C ALA A 311 2.19 18.69 -9.07
N GLY A 312 2.93 18.06 -8.17
CA GLY A 312 4.27 18.48 -7.74
C GLY A 312 5.32 17.39 -7.94
N GLY A 313 6.35 17.67 -8.73
CA GLY A 313 7.45 16.73 -9.00
C GLY A 313 6.94 15.41 -9.59
N ALA A 314 7.29 14.28 -8.95
CA ALA A 314 6.86 12.94 -9.36
C ALA A 314 5.35 12.70 -9.21
N GLY A 315 4.60 13.60 -8.58
CA GLY A 315 3.14 13.52 -8.45
C GLY A 315 2.38 13.63 -9.77
N ILE A 316 3.05 13.90 -10.89
CA ILE A 316 2.42 13.92 -12.22
C ILE A 316 2.06 12.51 -12.72
N THR A 317 2.79 11.47 -12.29
CA THR A 317 2.62 10.07 -12.74
C THR A 317 1.18 9.57 -12.70
N PRO A 318 0.43 9.67 -11.59
CA PRO A 318 -0.98 9.26 -11.57
C PRO A 318 -1.87 10.05 -12.54
N PHE A 319 -1.54 11.31 -12.84
CA PHE A 319 -2.27 12.12 -13.80
C PHE A 319 -1.95 11.76 -15.25
N LEU A 320 -0.76 11.25 -15.54
CA LEU A 320 -0.46 10.65 -16.85
C LEU A 320 -1.39 9.47 -17.15
N ALA A 321 -1.70 8.65 -16.14
CA ALA A 321 -2.68 7.58 -16.27
C ALA A 321 -4.09 8.12 -16.55
N ILE A 322 -4.51 9.18 -15.84
CA ILE A 322 -5.80 9.86 -16.10
C ILE A 322 -5.82 10.40 -17.54
N LEU A 323 -4.80 11.11 -17.99
CA LEU A 323 -4.77 11.70 -19.33
C LEU A 323 -4.85 10.64 -20.42
N ASN A 324 -4.09 9.55 -20.30
CA ASN A 324 -4.18 8.41 -21.22
C ASN A 324 -5.58 7.77 -21.21
N ASP A 325 -6.18 7.63 -20.03
CA ASP A 325 -7.53 7.08 -19.87
C ASP A 325 -8.59 7.97 -20.56
N LEU A 326 -8.53 9.28 -20.33
CA LEU A 326 -9.45 10.26 -20.91
C LEU A 326 -9.34 10.31 -22.44
N LEU A 327 -8.12 10.38 -22.98
CA LEU A 327 -7.89 10.35 -24.43
C LEU A 327 -8.50 9.11 -25.07
N LYS A 328 -8.35 7.94 -24.41
CA LYS A 328 -8.91 6.69 -24.92
C LYS A 328 -10.44 6.65 -24.82
N ARG A 329 -11.03 7.17 -23.75
CA ARG A 329 -12.49 7.25 -23.61
C ARG A 329 -13.14 8.18 -24.63
N HIS A 330 -12.49 9.30 -24.93
CA HIS A 330 -12.90 10.22 -26.00
C HIS A 330 -12.80 9.56 -27.37
N GLN A 331 -11.73 8.81 -27.64
CA GLN A 331 -11.63 7.99 -28.86
C GLN A 331 -12.78 6.98 -28.97
N LEU A 332 -13.18 6.37 -27.84
CA LEU A 332 -14.29 5.42 -27.75
C LEU A 332 -15.68 6.10 -27.68
N LYS A 333 -15.76 7.44 -27.74
CA LYS A 333 -16.99 8.24 -27.65
C LYS A 333 -17.86 7.94 -26.41
N GLN A 334 -17.23 7.69 -25.26
CA GLN A 334 -17.96 7.51 -24.00
C GLN A 334 -18.48 8.84 -23.46
N GLN A 335 -19.79 8.93 -23.16
CA GLN A 335 -20.45 10.20 -22.80
C GLN A 335 -20.13 10.74 -21.39
N GLU A 336 -19.53 9.94 -20.52
CA GLU A 336 -19.24 10.32 -19.12
C GLU A 336 -17.81 10.84 -18.90
N ALA A 337 -17.05 11.11 -19.97
CA ALA A 337 -15.69 11.60 -19.86
C ALA A 337 -15.65 13.12 -19.59
N PRO A 338 -14.75 13.60 -18.70
CA PRO A 338 -14.43 15.01 -18.55
C PRO A 338 -14.13 15.70 -19.89
N VAL A 339 -14.69 16.88 -20.08
CA VAL A 339 -14.63 17.68 -21.32
C VAL A 339 -13.57 18.77 -21.22
N CYS A 340 -13.33 19.31 -20.03
CA CYS A 340 -12.29 20.32 -19.80
C CYS A 340 -11.32 19.85 -18.72
N VAL A 341 -10.04 19.77 -19.07
CA VAL A 341 -8.96 19.31 -18.19
C VAL A 341 -7.85 20.35 -18.18
N GLN A 342 -7.62 20.96 -17.00
CA GLN A 342 -6.50 21.85 -16.74
C GLN A 342 -5.46 21.12 -15.89
N VAL A 343 -4.23 21.03 -16.35
CA VAL A 343 -3.12 20.39 -15.64
C VAL A 343 -2.13 21.45 -15.22
N ILE A 344 -1.88 21.55 -13.92
CA ILE A 344 -0.92 22.49 -13.34
C ILE A 344 0.20 21.67 -12.73
N TRP A 345 1.39 21.74 -13.31
CA TRP A 345 2.51 20.93 -12.87
C TRP A 345 3.67 21.77 -12.38
N CYS A 346 4.02 21.62 -11.11
CA CYS A 346 5.18 22.27 -10.50
C CYS A 346 6.39 21.33 -10.53
N VAL A 347 7.44 21.72 -11.24
CA VAL A 347 8.71 20.98 -11.31
C VAL A 347 9.87 21.82 -10.79
N ARG A 348 10.95 21.14 -10.41
CA ARG A 348 12.20 21.83 -10.06
C ARG A 348 12.95 22.22 -11.33
N SER A 349 13.21 21.24 -12.20
CA SER A 349 13.98 21.40 -13.43
C SER A 349 13.13 21.19 -14.68
N ILE A 350 13.45 21.90 -15.76
CA ILE A 350 12.84 21.71 -17.08
C ILE A 350 13.13 20.32 -17.68
N SER A 351 14.23 19.67 -17.28
CA SER A 351 14.55 18.31 -17.77
C SER A 351 13.48 17.29 -17.39
N GLU A 352 12.75 17.51 -16.29
CA GLU A 352 11.68 16.62 -15.83
C GLU A 352 10.53 16.52 -16.83
N LEU A 353 10.31 17.53 -17.69
CA LEU A 353 9.27 17.51 -18.73
C LEU A 353 9.47 16.40 -19.77
N SER A 354 10.65 15.77 -19.81
CA SER A 354 10.91 14.60 -20.65
C SER A 354 9.90 13.46 -20.46
N THR A 355 9.23 13.36 -19.30
CA THR A 355 8.16 12.38 -19.05
C THR A 355 6.91 12.62 -19.91
N LEU A 356 6.66 13.85 -20.36
CA LEU A 356 5.51 14.21 -21.18
C LEU A 356 5.70 13.86 -22.66
N ARG A 357 6.94 13.63 -23.10
CA ARG A 357 7.26 13.30 -24.51
C ARG A 357 6.67 11.96 -24.97
N ASP A 358 6.35 11.09 -24.02
CA ASP A 358 5.87 9.74 -24.30
C ASP A 358 4.39 9.71 -24.70
N ILE A 359 3.62 10.71 -24.30
CA ILE A 359 2.20 10.80 -24.59
C ILE A 359 2.00 11.70 -25.81
N ARG A 360 1.42 11.12 -26.87
CA ARG A 360 1.08 11.79 -28.12
C ARG A 360 -0.44 11.79 -28.28
N PRO A 361 -1.15 12.85 -27.86
CA PRO A 361 -2.61 12.90 -27.88
C PRO A 361 -3.20 12.58 -29.25
N ALA A 362 -2.66 13.19 -30.32
CA ALA A 362 -3.11 12.98 -31.70
C ALA A 362 -2.95 11.53 -32.19
N GLN A 363 -2.00 10.77 -31.63
CA GLN A 363 -1.84 9.35 -31.96
C GLN A 363 -2.90 8.48 -31.25
N ILE A 364 -3.30 8.86 -30.05
CA ILE A 364 -4.29 8.11 -29.26
C ILE A 364 -5.71 8.47 -29.73
N CYS A 365 -6.00 9.76 -29.89
CA CYS A 365 -7.27 10.28 -30.35
C CYS A 365 -7.01 11.43 -31.35
N PRO A 366 -7.03 11.17 -32.68
CA PRO A 366 -6.72 12.17 -33.69
C PRO A 366 -7.63 13.42 -33.65
N SER A 367 -8.88 13.25 -33.22
CA SER A 367 -9.91 14.29 -33.12
C SER A 367 -10.22 14.68 -31.67
N PHE A 368 -9.24 14.59 -30.75
CA PHE A 368 -9.50 14.87 -29.33
C PHE A 368 -9.96 16.32 -29.11
N THR A 369 -9.55 17.26 -29.96
CA THR A 369 -9.89 18.69 -29.86
C THR A 369 -11.38 18.98 -30.01
N ASP A 370 -12.16 18.07 -30.61
CA ASP A 370 -13.59 18.25 -30.84
C ASP A 370 -14.43 18.02 -29.57
N GLY A 371 -13.87 17.29 -28.59
CA GLY A 371 -14.58 16.88 -27.38
C GLY A 371 -13.80 17.06 -26.06
N LEU A 372 -12.49 17.33 -26.12
CA LEU A 372 -11.62 17.49 -24.96
C LEU A 372 -10.77 18.76 -25.09
N THR A 373 -11.03 19.71 -24.21
CA THR A 373 -10.15 20.88 -24.01
C THR A 373 -9.09 20.53 -22.98
N LEU A 374 -7.84 20.37 -23.42
CA LEU A 374 -6.70 20.07 -22.56
C LEU A 374 -5.75 21.27 -22.49
N GLU A 375 -5.51 21.77 -21.28
CA GLU A 375 -4.57 22.87 -21.01
C GLU A 375 -3.49 22.40 -20.03
N LEU A 376 -2.23 22.48 -20.44
CA LEU A 376 -1.08 22.11 -19.60
C LEU A 376 -0.26 23.35 -19.25
N GLU A 377 -0.22 23.70 -17.97
CA GLU A 377 0.58 24.78 -17.42
C GLU A 377 1.68 24.20 -16.53
N VAL A 378 2.94 24.49 -16.88
CA VAL A 378 4.11 23.96 -16.18
C VAL A 378 4.89 25.10 -15.52
N PHE A 379 5.05 25.02 -14.21
CA PHE A 379 5.78 25.99 -13.40
C PHE A 379 7.15 25.42 -12.99
N VAL A 380 8.23 26.01 -13.52
CA VAL A 380 9.61 25.62 -13.20
C VAL A 380 10.15 26.50 -12.07
N THR A 381 10.35 25.89 -10.90
CA THR A 381 10.58 26.60 -9.63
C THR A 381 12.06 26.76 -9.24
N ARG A 382 12.99 26.04 -9.89
CA ARG A 382 14.44 26.12 -9.65
C ARG A 382 15.21 25.86 -10.95
N ASP A 383 15.38 26.89 -11.77
CA ASP A 383 16.17 26.80 -12.99
C ASP A 383 17.57 27.40 -12.75
N ASP A 384 18.32 26.84 -11.78
CA ASP A 384 19.74 27.14 -11.66
C ASP A 384 20.47 26.38 -12.76
N ALA A 385 21.06 27.10 -13.70
CA ALA A 385 21.79 26.60 -14.87
C ALA A 385 23.08 25.80 -14.56
N LYS A 386 23.19 25.19 -13.37
CA LYS A 386 24.30 24.35 -12.91
C LYS A 386 23.79 22.99 -12.42
N ASN A 387 23.22 22.19 -13.32
CA ASN A 387 23.08 20.75 -13.06
C ASN A 387 23.88 20.00 -14.12
N ASP A 388 25.00 19.42 -13.69
CA ASP A 388 26.00 18.62 -14.42
C ASP A 388 25.45 17.32 -15.06
N PHE A 389 24.15 17.23 -15.37
CA PHE A 389 23.53 16.04 -15.98
C PHE A 389 23.49 16.09 -17.51
N THR A 390 24.14 17.07 -18.14
CA THR A 390 24.27 17.20 -19.62
C THR A 390 25.11 16.11 -20.28
N GLN A 391 25.59 15.11 -19.54
CA GLN A 391 26.36 13.99 -20.09
C GLN A 391 25.57 12.69 -20.34
N PHE A 392 24.25 12.66 -20.09
CA PHE A 392 23.40 11.61 -20.66
C PHE A 392 22.90 12.06 -22.02
N ASN A 393 23.78 12.01 -23.03
CA ASN A 393 23.34 11.92 -24.41
C ASN A 393 22.29 10.80 -24.48
N SER A 394 21.08 11.16 -24.89
CA SER A 394 19.96 10.25 -24.99
C SER A 394 20.30 9.13 -25.99
N LYS A 395 20.96 8.07 -25.52
CA LYS A 395 20.89 6.77 -26.19
C LYS A 395 19.49 6.26 -25.91
N LYS A 396 18.57 6.67 -26.77
CA LYS A 396 17.29 6.02 -26.97
C LYS A 396 17.62 4.58 -27.35
N LEU A 397 17.50 3.63 -26.43
CA LEU A 397 17.28 2.25 -26.85
C LEU A 397 15.83 2.21 -27.32
N GLU A 398 15.61 2.64 -28.57
CA GLU A 398 14.51 2.05 -29.31
C GLU A 398 14.93 0.61 -29.58
N PHE A 399 14.25 -0.33 -28.94
CA PHE A 399 14.18 -1.67 -29.47
C PHE A 399 13.38 -1.55 -30.77
N GLY A 400 14.09 -1.25 -31.86
CA GLY A 400 13.60 -1.46 -33.19
C GLY A 400 13.42 -2.96 -33.39
N ASP A 401 12.26 -3.32 -33.93
CA ASP A 401 11.95 -4.66 -34.41
C ASP A 401 13.07 -5.23 -35.30
N THR A 402 13.02 -6.55 -35.47
CA THR A 402 13.81 -7.41 -36.37
C THR A 402 15.11 -8.00 -35.81
N CYS A 403 14.96 -9.09 -35.06
CA CYS A 403 15.80 -10.26 -35.28
C CYS A 403 15.42 -10.88 -36.62
N THR A 404 15.96 -10.38 -37.74
CA THR A 404 15.92 -11.10 -39.02
C THR A 404 17.22 -11.88 -39.20
N ASP A 405 17.04 -13.18 -39.42
CA ASP A 405 17.97 -14.16 -39.98
C ASP A 405 19.30 -14.41 -39.26
N LYS A 406 19.37 -15.53 -38.53
CA LYS A 406 19.52 -16.86 -39.15
C LYS A 406 19.05 -17.93 -38.17
N GLN A 407 18.35 -18.93 -38.72
CA GLN A 407 18.11 -20.22 -38.10
C GLN A 407 19.41 -20.73 -37.48
N ASP A 408 19.49 -20.74 -36.15
CA ASP A 408 19.70 -21.94 -35.35
C ASP A 408 19.89 -21.59 -33.87
N ALA A 409 19.30 -22.42 -33.01
CA ALA A 409 19.42 -22.44 -31.54
C ALA A 409 18.56 -21.46 -30.71
N CYS A 410 17.23 -21.46 -30.93
CA CYS A 410 16.26 -21.20 -29.85
C CYS A 410 15.11 -22.22 -29.92
N LYS A 411 15.43 -23.50 -29.71
CA LYS A 411 14.43 -24.51 -29.34
C LYS A 411 14.17 -24.39 -27.84
N GLY A 412 13.17 -23.60 -27.47
CA GLY A 412 12.64 -23.51 -26.11
C GLY A 412 11.74 -22.29 -25.93
N ASP A 413 10.45 -22.51 -25.73
CA ASP A 413 9.42 -21.51 -25.39
C ASP A 413 9.96 -20.35 -24.52
N SER A 414 10.10 -19.14 -25.08
CA SER A 414 10.43 -17.95 -24.29
C SER A 414 9.16 -17.43 -23.58
N CYS A 415 8.74 -18.15 -22.54
CA CYS A 415 7.55 -17.82 -21.74
C CYS A 415 7.76 -16.52 -20.95
N VAL A 416 7.07 -15.44 -21.33
CA VAL A 416 7.00 -14.18 -20.57
C VAL A 416 6.06 -14.37 -19.37
N LYS A 417 6.53 -14.04 -18.16
CA LYS A 417 5.74 -14.10 -16.93
C LYS A 417 5.14 -12.73 -16.62
N THR A 418 3.83 -12.64 -16.61
CA THR A 418 3.04 -11.42 -16.36
C THR A 418 2.67 -11.24 -14.88
N ILE A 419 2.24 -10.03 -14.52
CA ILE A 419 1.70 -9.74 -13.17
C ILE A 419 0.54 -10.67 -12.85
N SER A 420 0.54 -11.24 -11.65
CA SER A 420 -0.59 -12.01 -11.13
C SER A 420 -1.37 -11.21 -10.10
N CYS A 421 -2.57 -10.79 -10.48
CA CYS A 421 -3.46 -10.03 -9.62
C CYS A 421 -4.37 -10.99 -8.84
N LEU A 422 -4.17 -11.09 -7.53
CA LEU A 422 -5.19 -11.64 -6.60
C LEU A 422 -5.97 -10.52 -5.91
N THR A 423 -5.61 -9.26 -6.17
CA THR A 423 -6.38 -8.12 -5.68
C THR A 423 -7.61 -7.99 -6.55
N PRO A 424 -8.80 -8.04 -5.96
CA PRO A 424 -10.01 -7.76 -6.69
C PRO A 424 -10.08 -6.31 -7.18
N ILE A 425 -10.21 -6.19 -8.48
CA ILE A 425 -10.49 -4.97 -9.25
C ILE A 425 -11.88 -5.10 -9.88
N THR A 426 -12.34 -6.33 -10.12
CA THR A 426 -13.64 -6.64 -10.73
C THR A 426 -14.59 -7.34 -9.76
N SER A 427 -15.89 -7.25 -10.04
CA SER A 427 -16.96 -7.89 -9.25
C SER A 427 -16.76 -9.42 -9.10
N SER A 428 -16.24 -10.10 -10.13
CA SER A 428 -15.96 -11.53 -10.06
C SER A 428 -14.81 -11.87 -9.11
N GLN A 429 -13.82 -10.97 -8.98
CA GLN A 429 -12.73 -11.15 -8.03
C GLN A 429 -13.16 -10.84 -6.59
N ASN A 430 -14.20 -10.02 -6.39
CA ASN A 430 -14.81 -9.81 -5.06
C ASN A 430 -15.41 -11.10 -4.50
N LEU A 431 -16.14 -11.84 -5.34
CA LEU A 431 -16.70 -13.14 -4.97
C LEU A 431 -15.60 -14.16 -4.62
N LEU A 432 -14.50 -14.17 -5.36
CA LEU A 432 -13.33 -15.02 -5.05
C LEU A 432 -12.78 -14.70 -3.66
N MET A 433 -12.59 -13.42 -3.33
CA MET A 433 -12.09 -13.04 -2.00
C MET A 433 -13.03 -13.45 -0.87
N VAL A 434 -14.34 -13.30 -1.06
CA VAL A 434 -15.34 -13.76 -0.09
C VAL A 434 -15.26 -15.28 0.06
N ALA A 435 -15.18 -16.03 -1.04
CA ALA A 435 -15.06 -17.49 -1.01
C ALA A 435 -13.78 -17.96 -0.29
N ILE A 436 -12.63 -17.30 -0.53
CA ILE A 436 -11.36 -17.60 0.16
C ILE A 436 -11.50 -17.38 1.67
N VAL A 437 -12.09 -16.26 2.09
CA VAL A 437 -12.31 -15.94 3.51
C VAL A 437 -13.23 -16.97 4.16
N LEU A 438 -14.38 -17.26 3.55
CA LEU A 438 -15.34 -18.24 4.08
C LEU A 438 -14.73 -19.64 4.18
N ALA A 439 -14.03 -20.10 3.15
CA ALA A 439 -13.36 -21.41 3.16
C ALA A 439 -12.25 -21.47 4.21
N SER A 440 -11.48 -20.39 4.37
CA SER A 440 -10.44 -20.32 5.39
C SER A 440 -11.02 -20.40 6.81
N VAL A 441 -12.10 -19.67 7.07
CA VAL A 441 -12.82 -19.71 8.37
C VAL A 441 -13.42 -21.10 8.61
N ALA A 442 -14.08 -21.70 7.61
CA ALA A 442 -14.63 -23.05 7.72
C ALA A 442 -13.54 -24.09 8.01
N GLY A 443 -12.41 -24.01 7.30
CA GLY A 443 -11.24 -24.87 7.53
C GLY A 443 -10.64 -24.71 8.92
N PHE A 444 -10.55 -23.47 9.42
CA PHE A 444 -10.12 -23.19 10.78
C PHE A 444 -11.06 -23.81 11.83
N ILE A 445 -12.38 -23.63 11.68
CA ILE A 445 -13.38 -24.18 12.59
C ILE A 445 -13.31 -25.71 12.60
N LEU A 446 -13.22 -26.33 11.43
CA LEU A 446 -13.09 -27.79 11.28
C LEU A 446 -11.83 -28.31 11.97
N MET A 447 -10.66 -27.75 11.64
CA MET A 447 -9.38 -28.20 12.20
C MET A 447 -9.30 -27.94 13.71
N SER A 448 -9.77 -26.80 14.17
CA SER A 448 -9.84 -26.49 15.60
C SER A 448 -10.78 -27.45 16.33
N GLY A 449 -11.91 -27.82 15.73
CA GLY A 449 -12.84 -28.82 16.27
C GLY A 449 -12.23 -30.21 16.36
N LEU A 450 -11.53 -30.66 15.31
CA LEU A 450 -10.82 -31.95 15.27
C LEU A 450 -9.70 -32.02 16.32
N PHE A 451 -8.88 -30.98 16.42
CA PHE A 451 -7.84 -30.92 17.44
C PHE A 451 -8.45 -30.89 18.85
N ASN A 452 -9.49 -30.10 19.09
CA ASN A 452 -10.13 -30.06 20.39
C ASN A 452 -10.77 -31.41 20.77
N HIS A 453 -11.37 -32.12 19.80
CA HIS A 453 -11.87 -33.48 20.01
C HIS A 453 -10.73 -34.46 20.35
N TYR A 454 -9.65 -34.48 19.55
CA TYR A 454 -8.48 -35.33 19.80
C TYR A 454 -7.83 -35.07 21.16
N VAL A 455 -7.66 -33.80 21.51
CA VAL A 455 -7.15 -33.34 22.81
C VAL A 455 -8.06 -33.78 23.96
N ASN A 456 -9.38 -33.69 23.78
CA ASN A 456 -10.33 -34.06 24.84
C ASN A 456 -10.40 -35.58 25.03
N THR A 457 -10.31 -36.36 23.94
CA THR A 457 -10.29 -37.83 23.99
C THR A 457 -8.97 -38.36 24.58
N SER A 458 -7.84 -37.70 24.31
CA SER A 458 -6.53 -38.06 24.88
C SER A 458 -6.33 -37.59 26.34
N ARG A 459 -7.18 -36.68 26.84
CA ARG A 459 -7.21 -36.18 28.23
C ARG A 459 -7.70 -37.19 29.27
N THR A 460 -8.04 -38.42 28.87
CA THR A 460 -8.38 -39.52 29.76
C THR A 460 -7.17 -40.07 30.55
N SER A 461 -5.94 -39.66 30.20
CA SER A 461 -4.75 -39.80 31.04
C SER A 461 -4.52 -38.52 31.85
N ALA A 462 -4.25 -38.65 33.16
CA ALA A 462 -4.37 -37.62 34.21
C ALA A 462 -3.47 -36.35 34.11
N GLN A 463 -2.94 -36.02 32.93
CA GLN A 463 -2.21 -34.79 32.67
C GLN A 463 -2.80 -34.11 31.43
N GLY A 464 -3.58 -33.04 31.65
CA GLY A 464 -4.05 -32.21 30.54
C GLY A 464 -2.88 -31.65 29.73
N LEU A 465 -3.08 -31.45 28.42
CA LEU A 465 -2.02 -30.90 27.57
C LEU A 465 -1.55 -29.53 28.08
N PRO A 466 -0.23 -29.24 28.01
CA PRO A 466 0.31 -27.93 28.40
C PRO A 466 -0.36 -26.82 27.60
N MET A 467 -0.74 -25.72 28.24
CA MET A 467 -1.41 -24.59 27.58
C MET A 467 -0.63 -24.05 26.37
N ALA A 468 0.71 -24.14 26.41
CA ALA A 468 1.56 -23.77 25.28
C ALA A 468 1.27 -24.59 24.01
N LEU A 469 0.95 -25.88 24.16
CA LEU A 469 0.61 -26.77 23.05
C LEU A 469 -0.80 -26.48 22.52
N ASP A 470 -1.75 -26.13 23.40
CA ASP A 470 -3.09 -25.67 23.01
C ASP A 470 -3.03 -24.41 22.14
N VAL A 471 -2.18 -23.44 22.51
CA VAL A 471 -1.93 -22.22 21.72
C VAL A 471 -1.26 -22.55 20.39
N PHE A 472 -0.30 -23.49 20.38
CA PHE A 472 0.35 -23.93 19.14
C PHE A 472 -0.63 -24.58 18.16
N LEU A 473 -1.48 -25.50 18.64
CA LEU A 473 -2.51 -26.16 17.82
C LEU A 473 -3.52 -25.15 17.26
N PHE A 474 -3.83 -24.09 18.01
CA PHE A 474 -4.68 -23.00 17.56
C PHE A 474 -4.06 -22.22 16.38
N PHE A 475 -2.77 -21.90 16.43
CA PHE A 475 -2.09 -21.26 15.29
C PHE A 475 -1.93 -22.23 14.10
N LEU A 476 -1.72 -23.52 14.38
CA LEU A 476 -1.66 -24.54 13.35
C LEU A 476 -3.00 -24.66 12.60
N SER A 477 -4.13 -24.71 13.31
CA SER A 477 -5.46 -24.74 12.67
C SER A 477 -5.72 -23.48 11.84
N THR A 478 -5.25 -22.32 12.31
CA THR A 478 -5.32 -21.06 11.55
C THR A 478 -4.52 -21.16 10.26
N GLY A 479 -3.28 -21.64 10.33
CA GLY A 479 -2.42 -21.84 9.17
C GLY A 479 -3.00 -22.83 8.16
N VAL A 480 -3.53 -23.97 8.62
CA VAL A 480 -4.17 -24.98 7.77
C VAL A 480 -5.43 -24.42 7.11
N GLY A 481 -6.28 -23.73 7.85
CA GLY A 481 -7.47 -23.07 7.30
C GLY A 481 -7.11 -22.15 6.13
N ILE A 482 -6.12 -21.27 6.32
CA ILE A 482 -5.73 -20.29 5.30
C ILE A 482 -5.03 -20.94 4.11
N VAL A 483 -4.02 -21.78 4.37
CA VAL A 483 -3.16 -22.33 3.31
C VAL A 483 -3.87 -23.44 2.53
N VAL A 484 -4.52 -24.38 3.22
CA VAL A 484 -5.13 -25.55 2.58
C VAL A 484 -6.52 -25.21 2.05
N PHE A 485 -7.42 -24.69 2.88
CA PHE A 485 -8.79 -24.41 2.45
C PHE A 485 -8.86 -23.13 1.61
N GLY A 486 -8.28 -22.02 2.11
CA GLY A 486 -8.21 -20.76 1.37
C GLY A 486 -7.40 -20.87 0.07
N GLY A 487 -6.21 -21.46 0.14
CA GLY A 487 -5.38 -21.75 -1.03
C GLY A 487 -6.04 -22.74 -2.00
N GLY A 488 -6.78 -23.74 -1.50
CA GLY A 488 -7.54 -24.68 -2.31
C GLY A 488 -8.61 -24.00 -3.17
N VAL A 489 -9.39 -23.08 -2.59
CA VAL A 489 -10.36 -22.27 -3.36
C VAL A 489 -9.67 -21.49 -4.46
N LEU A 490 -8.52 -20.87 -4.16
CA LEU A 490 -7.77 -20.11 -5.15
C LEU A 490 -7.31 -20.97 -6.34
N LEU A 491 -6.83 -22.19 -6.06
CA LEU A 491 -6.41 -23.13 -7.11
C LEU A 491 -7.57 -23.60 -7.97
N LEU A 492 -8.74 -23.83 -7.38
CA LEU A 492 -9.95 -24.27 -8.09
C LEU A 492 -10.60 -23.15 -8.92
N TRP A 493 -10.65 -21.93 -8.37
CA TRP A 493 -11.32 -20.79 -9.02
C TRP A 493 -10.57 -20.30 -10.26
N ASN A 494 -9.25 -20.44 -10.25
CA ASN A 494 -8.41 -19.96 -11.34
C ASN A 494 -7.46 -21.07 -11.80
N PRO A 495 -7.92 -22.03 -12.61
CA PRO A 495 -7.03 -23.01 -13.25
C PRO A 495 -5.96 -22.30 -14.14
N ALA A 496 -6.23 -21.07 -14.59
CA ALA A 496 -5.26 -20.22 -15.26
C ALA A 496 -4.20 -19.59 -14.33
N TRP A 497 -4.33 -19.67 -13.00
CA TRP A 497 -3.23 -19.36 -12.08
C TRP A 497 -2.04 -20.30 -12.32
N ASN A 498 -2.31 -21.60 -12.54
CA ASN A 498 -1.30 -22.57 -12.97
C ASN A 498 -1.02 -22.49 -14.48
N SER A 499 -2.02 -22.16 -15.31
CA SER A 499 -1.90 -22.13 -16.78
C SER A 499 -1.51 -20.75 -17.36
N SER A 500 -1.02 -19.79 -16.57
CA SER A 500 -0.57 -18.47 -17.07
C SER A 500 0.78 -18.56 -17.81
N ARG A 501 0.92 -19.55 -18.68
CA ARG A 501 1.77 -19.50 -19.85
C ARG A 501 0.99 -18.74 -20.90
N THR A 502 1.06 -17.42 -20.86
CA THR A 502 0.74 -16.66 -22.07
C THR A 502 1.90 -16.88 -23.03
N ASN A 503 1.67 -17.64 -24.09
CA ASN A 503 2.41 -17.46 -25.32
C ASN A 503 2.06 -16.06 -25.79
N LEU A 504 2.77 -15.06 -25.27
CA LEU A 504 2.97 -13.83 -26.00
C LEU A 504 3.81 -14.27 -27.20
N THR A 505 3.14 -14.80 -28.22
CA THR A 505 3.65 -14.67 -29.58
C THR A 505 3.99 -13.20 -29.73
N ALA A 506 5.16 -12.90 -30.26
CA ALA A 506 5.52 -11.55 -30.68
C ALA A 506 4.65 -11.15 -31.88
N ASP A 507 3.34 -11.15 -31.67
CA ASP A 507 2.28 -10.90 -32.65
C ASP A 507 1.20 -10.06 -31.94
N ASP A 508 1.59 -8.83 -31.58
CA ASP A 508 0.72 -7.70 -31.25
C ASP A 508 1.62 -6.46 -31.07
N GLY A 509 1.75 -5.52 -32.00
CA GLY A 509 1.11 -5.41 -33.29
C GLY A 509 2.01 -4.62 -34.22
N ARG A 510 2.43 -5.29 -35.30
CA ARG A 510 2.58 -4.61 -36.57
C ARG A 510 1.17 -4.24 -37.01
N MET A 511 0.67 -3.10 -36.52
CA MET A 511 -0.24 -2.34 -37.33
C MET A 511 0.60 -1.98 -38.57
N ASP A 512 0.45 -2.74 -39.65
CA ASP A 512 0.82 -2.29 -40.99
C ASP A 512 -0.09 -1.11 -41.33
N ILE A 513 0.12 0.01 -40.63
CA ILE A 513 -0.06 1.30 -41.27
C ILE A 513 1.04 1.30 -42.32
N LYS A 514 0.64 1.12 -43.57
CA LYS A 514 1.43 1.59 -44.71
C LYS A 514 1.71 3.07 -44.46
N LEU A 515 2.78 3.35 -43.72
CA LEU A 515 3.46 4.63 -43.76
C LEU A 515 4.08 4.66 -45.15
N ASN A 516 3.30 5.15 -46.11
CA ASN A 516 3.91 5.89 -47.19
C ASN A 516 4.85 6.89 -46.50
N MET A 517 6.14 6.73 -46.75
CA MET A 517 7.14 7.73 -46.40
C MET A 517 6.88 8.95 -47.27
N ASP A 518 5.84 9.70 -46.91
CA ASP A 518 5.81 11.13 -47.10
C ASP A 518 6.37 11.70 -45.80
N VAL A 519 7.30 12.64 -45.92
CA VAL A 519 7.99 13.29 -44.81
C VAL A 519 6.97 14.19 -44.08
N GLU A 520 6.08 13.59 -43.30
CA GLU A 520 5.12 14.29 -42.44
C GLU A 520 5.69 14.43 -41.02
N ALA A 521 5.55 15.63 -40.46
CA ALA A 521 6.05 15.99 -39.13
C ALA A 521 5.52 15.02 -38.06
N GLN A 522 6.41 14.56 -37.15
CA GLN A 522 5.99 13.73 -36.02
C GLN A 522 4.88 14.44 -35.23
N PRO A 523 3.80 13.73 -34.84
CA PRO A 523 2.68 14.34 -34.15
C PRO A 523 3.11 14.92 -32.80
N ALA A 524 2.57 16.10 -32.47
CA ALA A 524 2.89 16.84 -31.27
C ALA A 524 2.73 15.99 -30.00
N THR A 525 3.70 16.10 -29.10
CA THR A 525 3.69 15.48 -27.78
C THR A 525 2.96 16.38 -26.78
N LEU A 526 2.58 15.85 -25.61
CA LEU A 526 2.07 16.70 -24.52
C LEU A 526 3.05 17.81 -24.13
N MET A 527 4.36 17.57 -24.28
CA MET A 527 5.38 18.58 -24.00
C MET A 527 5.26 19.80 -24.91
N ASP A 528 4.87 19.60 -26.18
CA ASP A 528 4.73 20.68 -27.17
C ASP A 528 3.48 21.53 -26.93
N MET A 529 2.50 21.01 -26.19
CA MET A 529 1.27 21.70 -25.80
C MET A 529 1.39 22.47 -24.47
N CYS A 530 2.55 22.40 -23.81
CA CYS A 530 2.74 23.01 -22.49
C CYS A 530 2.99 24.51 -22.55
N THR A 531 2.29 25.27 -21.73
CA THR A 531 2.67 26.66 -21.39
C THR A 531 3.67 26.61 -20.24
N ILE A 532 4.92 27.03 -20.48
CA ILE A 532 6.00 26.96 -19.49
C ILE A 532 6.22 28.33 -18.85
N THR A 533 6.02 28.41 -17.53
CA THR A 533 6.33 29.60 -16.72
C THR A 533 7.56 29.32 -15.85
N LYS A 534 8.61 30.12 -16.00
CA LYS A 534 9.85 30.01 -15.21
C LYS A 534 9.87 31.03 -14.09
N GLY A 535 10.29 30.61 -12.89
CA GLY A 535 10.52 31.51 -11.76
C GLY A 535 9.49 31.35 -10.64
N PRO A 536 8.42 32.16 -10.60
CA PRO A 536 7.51 32.19 -9.46
C PRO A 536 6.73 30.87 -9.33
N ARG A 537 6.38 30.52 -8.08
CA ARG A 537 5.40 29.47 -7.80
C ARG A 537 4.03 29.87 -8.35
N PRO A 538 3.16 28.91 -8.72
CA PRO A 538 1.83 29.22 -9.21
C PRO A 538 1.04 30.03 -8.18
N GLN A 539 0.46 31.14 -8.63
CA GLN A 539 -0.45 31.94 -7.83
C GLN A 539 -1.83 31.30 -7.84
N PHE A 540 -2.04 30.29 -6.98
CA PHE A 540 -3.29 29.52 -6.98
C PHE A 540 -4.54 30.38 -6.79
N GLN A 541 -4.45 31.53 -6.11
CA GLN A 541 -5.61 32.41 -5.98
C GLN A 541 -6.11 32.87 -7.36
N GLU A 542 -5.25 33.44 -8.19
CA GLU A 542 -5.60 33.94 -9.52
C GLU A 542 -6.07 32.80 -10.43
N ILE A 543 -5.36 31.67 -10.41
CA ILE A 543 -5.73 30.50 -11.23
C ILE A 543 -7.14 30.01 -10.87
N PHE A 544 -7.47 29.94 -9.58
CA PHE A 544 -8.79 29.52 -9.12
C PHE A 544 -9.88 30.56 -9.38
N GLU A 545 -9.57 31.85 -9.31
CA GLU A 545 -10.49 32.93 -9.70
C GLU A 545 -10.82 32.84 -11.20
N ASN A 546 -9.81 32.67 -12.04
CA ASN A 546 -9.97 32.46 -13.48
C ASN A 546 -10.79 31.19 -13.76
N ALA A 547 -10.45 30.07 -13.11
CA ALA A 547 -11.21 28.83 -13.23
C ALA A 547 -12.68 28.99 -12.77
N ALA A 548 -12.94 29.75 -11.71
CA ALA A 548 -14.31 30.01 -11.22
C ALA A 548 -15.14 30.82 -12.21
N THR A 549 -14.50 31.70 -13.00
CA THR A 549 -15.18 32.41 -14.09
C THR A 549 -15.45 31.52 -15.30
N ARG A 550 -14.54 30.60 -15.60
CA ARG A 550 -14.63 29.66 -16.73
C ARG A 550 -15.66 28.56 -16.51
N TYR A 551 -15.70 27.97 -15.32
CA TYR A 551 -16.54 26.79 -15.00
C TYR A 551 -17.85 27.15 -14.27
N ARG A 552 -18.47 28.29 -14.61
CA ARG A 552 -19.69 28.76 -13.93
C ARG A 552 -20.83 27.74 -14.00
N GLY A 553 -21.43 27.45 -12.86
CA GLY A 553 -22.62 26.60 -12.72
C GLY A 553 -22.35 25.10 -12.67
N GLU A 554 -21.09 24.66 -12.83
CA GLU A 554 -20.72 23.24 -12.80
C GLU A 554 -19.76 22.93 -11.64
N GLY A 555 -19.79 21.66 -11.18
CA GLY A 555 -18.84 21.16 -10.20
C GLY A 555 -17.51 20.77 -10.84
N THR A 556 -16.41 21.33 -10.35
CA THR A 556 -15.05 21.04 -10.82
C THR A 556 -14.33 20.12 -9.84
N GLY A 557 -13.80 19.00 -10.33
CA GLY A 557 -12.97 18.10 -9.56
C GLY A 557 -11.52 18.59 -9.51
N VAL A 558 -11.01 18.87 -8.31
CA VAL A 558 -9.62 19.30 -8.11
C VAL A 558 -8.84 18.15 -7.49
N LEU A 559 -8.00 17.50 -8.29
CA LEU A 559 -7.13 16.41 -7.83
C LEU A 559 -5.72 16.95 -7.62
N VAL A 560 -5.14 16.70 -6.46
CA VAL A 560 -3.81 17.21 -6.09
C VAL A 560 -2.89 16.08 -5.69
N CYS A 561 -1.72 16.00 -6.32
CA CYS A 561 -0.68 15.01 -6.01
C CYS A 561 0.69 15.68 -5.84
N GLY A 562 1.27 15.61 -4.64
CA GLY A 562 2.55 16.23 -4.35
C GLY A 562 2.77 16.54 -2.86
N PRO A 563 3.76 17.40 -2.53
CA PRO A 563 4.15 17.67 -1.15
C PRO A 563 3.03 18.32 -0.32
N ASN A 564 3.08 18.17 1.01
CA ASN A 564 2.05 18.67 1.95
C ASN A 564 1.70 20.14 1.72
N GLY A 565 2.72 21.01 1.62
CA GLY A 565 2.50 22.44 1.41
C GLY A 565 1.74 22.76 0.11
N LEU A 566 1.94 21.98 -0.96
CA LEU A 566 1.18 22.12 -2.20
C LEU A 566 -0.29 21.72 -1.98
N ARG A 567 -0.52 20.56 -1.36
CA ARG A 567 -1.87 20.05 -1.07
C ARG A 567 -2.66 20.99 -0.17
N GLU A 568 -2.05 21.48 0.90
CA GLU A 568 -2.66 22.44 1.83
C GLU A 568 -3.01 23.76 1.13
N SER A 569 -2.08 24.29 0.31
CA SER A 569 -2.33 25.53 -0.45
C SER A 569 -3.53 25.39 -1.38
N VAL A 570 -3.63 24.29 -2.14
CA VAL A 570 -4.74 24.05 -3.05
C VAL A 570 -6.05 23.79 -2.29
N ALA A 571 -6.01 23.03 -1.18
CA ALA A 571 -7.18 22.79 -0.34
C ALA A 571 -7.75 24.10 0.24
N LEU A 572 -6.88 25.00 0.70
CA LEU A 572 -7.27 26.31 1.20
C LEU A 572 -7.95 27.15 0.11
N GLN A 573 -7.44 27.13 -1.13
CA GLN A 573 -8.07 27.84 -2.23
C GLN A 573 -9.42 27.24 -2.62
N CYS A 574 -9.55 25.92 -2.69
CA CYS A 574 -10.85 25.27 -2.92
C CYS A 574 -11.88 25.72 -1.88
N ARG A 575 -11.50 25.73 -0.59
CA ARG A 575 -12.36 26.17 0.52
C ARG A 575 -12.72 27.66 0.40
N ALA A 576 -11.73 28.51 0.10
CA ALA A 576 -11.93 29.96 -0.02
C ALA A 576 -12.88 30.30 -1.17
N GLN A 577 -12.71 29.68 -2.34
CA GLN A 577 -13.56 29.93 -3.50
C GLN A 577 -14.99 29.43 -3.29
N ASN A 578 -15.17 28.23 -2.70
CA ASN A 578 -16.50 27.71 -2.38
C ASN A 578 -17.25 28.59 -1.38
N PHE A 579 -16.54 29.31 -0.52
CA PHE A 579 -17.14 30.26 0.43
C PHE A 579 -17.47 31.61 -0.23
N LYS A 580 -16.56 32.15 -1.06
CA LYS A 580 -16.72 33.45 -1.73
C LYS A 580 -17.74 33.44 -2.88
N HIS A 581 -17.72 32.40 -3.71
CA HIS A 581 -18.47 32.37 -4.96
C HIS A 581 -19.43 31.18 -4.98
N ARG A 582 -20.72 31.42 -4.81
CA ARG A 582 -21.78 30.40 -5.05
C ARG A 582 -21.92 29.98 -6.52
N ARG A 583 -21.11 30.53 -7.43
CA ARG A 583 -21.22 30.34 -8.88
C ARG A 583 -20.39 29.17 -9.41
N ALA A 584 -19.39 28.66 -8.69
CA ALA A 584 -18.59 27.50 -9.07
C ALA A 584 -18.28 26.68 -7.82
N GLN A 585 -18.31 25.34 -7.91
CA GLN A 585 -18.03 24.44 -6.78
C GLN A 585 -16.76 23.63 -7.07
N PHE A 586 -15.75 23.78 -6.23
CA PHE A 586 -14.50 23.02 -6.31
C PHE A 586 -14.49 21.88 -5.30
N HIS A 587 -14.37 20.65 -5.79
CA HIS A 587 -14.27 19.45 -4.96
C HIS A 587 -12.83 19.00 -4.85
N PHE A 588 -12.23 19.21 -3.68
CA PHE A 588 -10.83 18.84 -3.42
C PHE A 588 -10.66 17.34 -3.17
N HIS A 589 -9.69 16.74 -3.86
CA HIS A 589 -9.26 15.35 -3.70
C HIS A 589 -7.73 15.30 -3.60
N SER A 590 -7.22 14.74 -2.50
CA SER A 590 -5.78 14.50 -2.34
C SER A 590 -5.43 13.10 -2.86
N VAL A 591 -4.61 13.02 -3.89
CA VAL A 591 -4.01 11.77 -4.38
C VAL A 591 -2.62 11.64 -3.76
N SER A 592 -2.44 10.73 -2.81
CA SER A 592 -1.19 10.62 -2.05
C SER A 592 -0.99 9.23 -1.48
N PHE A 593 0.10 8.60 -1.91
CA PHE A 593 0.55 7.30 -1.43
C PHE A 593 1.37 7.40 -0.13
N ASP A 594 1.02 8.34 0.76
CA ASP A 594 1.70 8.50 2.04
C ASP A 594 1.24 7.41 3.01
N LEU A 595 2.02 6.32 3.08
CA LEU A 595 1.79 5.20 3.99
C LEU A 595 2.19 5.54 5.44
#